data_AF-A0A820SNH0-F1
#
_entry.id   AF-A0A820SNH0-F1
#
_cell.length_a   1.000
_cell.length_b   1.000
_cell.length_c   1.000
_cell.angle_alpha   90.00
_cell.angle_beta   90.00
_cell.angle_gamma   90.00
#
_symmetry.space_group_name_H-M   'P 1'
#
loop_
_entity.id
_entity.type
_entity.pdbx_description
1 polymer ?
#
loop_
_entity_poly.entity_id
_entity_poly.type
_entity_poly.pdbx_seq_one_letter_code
_entity_poly.pdbx_strand_id
1 'polypeptide(L)' 'LTIAENITYGLENIPIDEIILAATKANIHQFIQQLPQGYDTKVGVKGSFLSGGEKQRIAIARVLIRRPKILL' A
#
# COMPACT_ATOMS: atom_id res chain seq x y z
N LEU A 1 0.29 4.13 -11.18
CA LEU A 1 0.72 3.71 -9.85
C LEU A 1 0.11 4.62 -8.80
N THR A 2 -1.13 4.28 -8.45
CA THR A 2 -1.81 4.70 -7.23
C THR A 2 -1.24 3.94 -6.03
N ILE A 3 -1.70 4.27 -4.82
CA ILE A 3 -1.32 3.54 -3.60
C ILE A 3 -1.84 2.10 -3.66
N ALA A 4 -3.10 1.89 -4.06
CA ALA A 4 -3.67 0.55 -4.23
C ALA A 4 -2.84 -0.31 -5.19
N GLU A 5 -2.53 0.22 -6.39
CA GLU A 5 -1.72 -0.48 -7.39
C GLU A 5 -0.29 -0.77 -6.88
N ASN A 6 0.24 0.06 -5.98
CA ASN A 6 1.55 -0.20 -5.39
C ASN A 6 1.47 -1.40 -4.42
N ILE A 7 0.46 -1.42 -3.56
CA ILE A 7 0.22 -2.50 -2.58
C ILE A 7 -0.04 -3.83 -3.30
N THR A 8 -0.88 -3.82 -4.33
CA THR A 8 -1.27 -5.03 -5.10
C THR A 8 -0.34 -5.33 -6.26
N TYR A 9 0.78 -4.64 -6.43
CA TYR A 9 1.66 -4.79 -7.59
C TYR A 9 1.92 -6.27 -7.91
N GLY A 10 1.59 -6.73 -9.12
CA GLY A 10 1.78 -8.12 -9.55
C GLY A 10 0.74 -9.12 -9.00
N LEU A 11 -0.36 -8.63 -8.43
CA LEU A 11 -1.54 -9.40 -8.04
C LEU A 11 -2.76 -8.84 -8.80
N GLU A 12 -3.71 -9.70 -9.12
CA GLU A 12 -4.94 -9.33 -9.84
C GLU A 12 -6.17 -9.61 -8.98
N ASN A 13 -7.27 -8.88 -9.23
CA ASN A 13 -8.57 -9.09 -8.61
C ASN A 13 -8.55 -9.12 -7.06
N ILE A 14 -7.67 -8.34 -6.45
CA ILE A 14 -7.62 -8.21 -4.99
C ILE A 14 -8.79 -7.34 -4.51
N PRO A 15 -9.66 -7.85 -3.61
CA PRO A 15 -10.76 -7.06 -3.07
C PRO A 15 -10.23 -5.91 -2.20
N ILE A 16 -10.93 -4.78 -2.22
CA ILE A 16 -10.51 -3.57 -1.52
C ILE A 16 -10.32 -3.79 -0.02
N ASP A 17 -11.14 -4.65 0.60
CA ASP A 17 -11.06 -4.97 2.02
C ASP A 17 -9.72 -5.62 2.40
N GLU A 18 -9.13 -6.44 1.52
CA GLU A 18 -7.80 -7.02 1.75
C GLU A 18 -6.69 -5.98 1.64
N ILE A 19 -6.83 -5.03 0.71
CA ILE A 19 -5.92 -3.88 0.58
C ILE A 19 -5.97 -3.02 1.85
N ILE A 20 -7.18 -2.75 2.34
CA ILE A 20 -7.41 -2.01 3.59
C ILE A 20 -6.80 -2.75 4.77
N LEU A 21 -7.04 -4.05 4.90
CA LEU A 21 -6.48 -4.87 5.97
C LEU A 21 -4.95 -4.86 5.97
N ALA A 22 -4.33 -5.01 4.79
CA ALA A 22 -2.87 -4.96 4.65
C ALA A 22 -2.30 -3.58 5.00
N ALA A 23 -2.94 -2.50 4.53
CA ALA A 23 -2.54 -1.13 4.84
C ALA A 23 -2.71 -0.77 6.33
N THR A 24 -3.76 -1.30 6.98
CA THR A 24 -4.00 -1.13 8.42
C THR A 24 -2.92 -1.85 9.23
N LYS A 25 -2.61 -3.10 8.88
CA LYS A 25 -1.51 -3.86 9.52
C LYS A 25 -0.14 -3.21 9.32
N ALA A 26 0.07 -2.53 8.18
CA ALA A 26 1.29 -1.77 7.91
C ALA A 26 1.29 -0.35 8.52
N ASN A 27 0.28 0.01 9.33
CA ASN A 27 0.12 1.31 9.98
C ASN A 27 0.14 2.51 9.01
N ILE A 28 -0.45 2.36 7.82
CA ILE A 28 -0.53 3.44 6.81
C ILE A 28 -1.95 3.78 6.38
N HIS A 29 -2.94 2.97 6.75
CA HIS A 29 -4.35 3.23 6.41
C HIS A 29 -4.82 4.64 6.81
N GLN A 30 -4.53 5.08 8.04
CA GLN A 30 -4.95 6.41 8.52
C GLN A 30 -4.35 7.55 7.69
N PHE A 31 -3.08 7.43 7.28
CA PHE A 31 -2.47 8.40 6.37
C PHE A 31 -3.16 8.40 5.01
N ILE A 32 -3.43 7.22 4.44
CA ILE A 32 -4.12 7.09 3.16
C ILE A 32 -5.50 7.75 3.22
N GLN A 33 -6.25 7.56 4.31
CA GLN A 33 -7.57 8.18 4.52
C GLN A 33 -7.53 9.72 4.59
N GLN A 34 -6.39 10.32 4.90
CA GLN A 34 -6.23 11.78 4.92
C GLN A 34 -5.93 12.36 3.52
N LEU A 35 -5.61 11.51 2.55
CA LEU A 35 -5.34 11.95 1.18
C LEU A 35 -6.66 12.21 0.43
N PRO A 36 -6.76 13.26 -0.40
CA PRO A 36 -7.99 13.59 -1.12
C PRO A 36 -8.57 12.47 -1.99
N GLN A 37 -7.71 11.58 -2.49
CA GLN A 37 -8.09 10.44 -3.35
C GLN A 37 -7.92 9.09 -2.65
N GLY A 38 -7.59 9.08 -1.35
CA GLY A 38 -7.41 7.84 -0.61
C GLY A 38 -6.43 6.88 -1.29
N TYR A 39 -6.86 5.64 -1.49
CA TYR A 39 -6.10 4.58 -2.14
C TYR A 39 -5.82 4.83 -3.63
N ASP A 40 -6.61 5.68 -4.28
CA ASP A 40 -6.44 6.07 -5.68
C ASP A 40 -5.43 7.21 -5.86
N THR A 41 -4.89 7.76 -4.76
CA THR A 41 -3.87 8.80 -4.81
C THR A 41 -2.65 8.33 -5.59
N LYS A 42 -2.27 9.09 -6.62
CA LYS A 42 -1.06 8.84 -7.41
C LYS A 42 0.18 9.25 -6.62
N VAL A 43 1.16 8.35 -6.52
CA VAL A 43 2.38 8.56 -5.70
C VAL A 43 3.61 9.05 -6.49
N GLY A 44 3.44 9.32 -7.78
CA GLY A 44 4.53 9.71 -8.68
C GLY A 44 5.50 8.56 -9.01
N VAL A 45 6.55 8.86 -9.79
CA VAL A 45 7.54 7.84 -10.21
C VAL A 45 8.29 7.32 -8.98
N LYS A 46 8.32 6.01 -8.78
CA LYS A 46 8.93 5.35 -7.61
C LYS A 46 8.44 5.92 -6.25
N GLY A 47 7.21 6.42 -6.19
CA GLY A 47 6.64 6.97 -4.95
C GLY A 47 7.25 8.32 -4.55
N SER A 48 7.73 9.14 -5.49
CA SER A 48 8.39 10.42 -5.23
C SER A 48 7.63 11.37 -4.29
N PHE A 49 6.31 11.26 -4.19
CA PHE A 49 5.48 12.09 -3.31
C PHE A 49 5.31 11.57 -1.89
N LEU A 50 5.98 10.46 -1.55
CA LEU A 50 5.92 9.85 -0.22
C LEU A 50 7.20 10.07 0.56
N SER A 51 7.07 10.29 1.86
CA SER A 51 8.19 10.26 2.79
C SER A 51 8.86 8.88 2.83
N GLY A 52 10.10 8.81 3.34
CA GLY A 52 10.82 7.52 3.48
C GLY A 52 10.05 6.51 4.33
N GLY A 53 9.45 6.96 5.44
CA GLY A 53 8.63 6.11 6.31
C GLY A 53 7.34 5.65 5.64
N GLU A 54 6.68 6.48 4.84
CA GLU A 54 5.51 6.07 4.06
C GLU A 54 5.86 5.01 3.03
N LYS A 55 6.97 5.18 2.29
CA LYS A 55 7.45 4.17 1.34
C LYS A 55 7.71 2.84 2.02
N GLN A 56 8.33 2.85 3.20
CA GLN A 56 8.59 1.65 3.97
C GLN A 56 7.28 0.96 4.39
N ARG A 57 6.29 1.72 4.86
CA ARG A 57 4.98 1.16 5.23
C ARG A 57 4.20 0.61 4.03
N ILE A 58 4.25 1.25 2.87
CA ILE A 58 3.69 0.68 1.63
C ILE A 58 4.42 -0.62 1.25
N ALA A 59 5.74 -0.68 1.38
CA ALA A 59 6.49 -1.90 1.14
C ALA A 59 6.08 -3.03 2.11
N ILE A 60 5.85 -2.71 3.39
CA ILE A 60 5.32 -3.68 4.36
C ILE A 60 3.93 -4.17 3.93
N ALA A 61 3.02 -3.27 3.54
CA ALA A 61 1.69 -3.64 3.05
C ALA A 61 1.76 -4.57 1.83
N ARG A 62 2.70 -4.33 0.90
CA ARG A 62 2.96 -5.20 -0.27
C ARG A 62 3.38 -6.62 0.10
N VAL A 63 4.12 -6.78 1.20
CA VAL A 63 4.53 -8.09 1.69
C VAL A 63 3.37 -8.77 2.38
N LEU A 64 2.64 -8.05 3.24
CA LEU A 64 1.50 -8.60 3.99
C LEU A 64 0.40 -9.13 3.06
N ILE A 65 0.07 -8.41 2.00
CA ILE A 65 -0.99 -8.81 1.06
C ILE A 65 -0.62 -10.05 0.24
N ARG A 66 0.68 -10.28 0.01
CA ARG A 66 1.18 -11.50 -0.66
C ARG A 66 1.16 -12.74 0.23
N ARG A 67 0.97 -12.58 1.55
CA ARG A 67 0.99 -13.66 2.55
C ARG A 67 2.15 -14.65 2.34
N PRO A 68 3.42 -14.18 2.29
CA PRO A 68 4.56 -15.05 2.03
C PRO A 68 4.74 -16.06 3.17
N LYS A 69 5.21 -17.26 2.83
CA LYS A 69 5.50 -18.30 3.82
C LYS A 69 6.65 -17.92 4.77
N ILE A 70 7.55 -17.04 4.33
CA ILE A 70 8.71 -16.56 5.08
C ILE A 70 8.82 -15.04 4.85
N LEU A 71 9.06 -14.30 5.94
CA LEU A 71 9.34 -12.86 5.95
C LEU A 71 10.82 -12.70 6.37
N LEU A 72 11.61 -11.91 5.62
CA LEU A 72 13.03 -11.64 5.89
C LEU A 72 13.23 -10.16 6.23
#